data_AF-A0A7C0YQK6-F1
#
_entry.id   AF-A0A7C0YQK6-F1
#
_cell.length_a   1.000
_cell.length_b   1.000
_cell.length_c   1.000
_cell.angle_alpha   90.00
_cell.angle_beta   90.00
_cell.angle_gamma   90.00
#
_symmetry.space_group_name_H-M   'P 1'
#
loop_
_entity.id
_entity.type
_entity.pdbx_description
1 polymer ?
#
loop_
_entity_poly.entity_id
_entity_poly.type
_entity_poly.pdbx_seq_one_letter_code
_entity_poly.pdbx_strand_id
1 'polypeptide(L)'
;GLPVIQLVKKDGTFPPEVEKWAGMFVKDADKGIIEDLKSRGLLMSVQEYVHQYPFCWRCNSPLLYYAIESWFIKMSKLRKQLVENNEKIKWHPEYLKHGRFGEFIKEVRDWSLSRKRYWGTPLPVWKCEECGNEICVGSVDELKKLAEDFPEEYDLHRPFVDELDVKCPKCGGKMRREKEVIDAWYDSGSAFFAQWHYPFENQDKFKENFPADFICEAIDQTRGWFYSLLAVSTLNFNDTPYKEVLSLGIYLMKTGLRCQRKPETTSSQIKYLTGREQMQ
;
A
#
# COMPACT_ATOMS: atom_id res chain seq x y z
N GLY A 1 -2.75 28.93 -12.35
CA GLY A 1 -2.79 27.49 -12.70
C GLY A 1 -4.13 27.19 -13.36
N LEU A 2 -4.19 26.18 -14.21
CA LEU A 2 -5.45 25.70 -14.80
C LEU A 2 -6.36 25.09 -13.71
N PRO A 3 -7.69 25.10 -13.88
CA PRO A 3 -8.61 24.48 -12.92
C PRO A 3 -8.45 22.96 -12.89
N VAL A 4 -8.62 22.36 -11.71
CA VAL A 4 -8.72 20.90 -11.56
C VAL A 4 -10.18 20.51 -11.81
N ILE A 5 -10.42 19.86 -12.96
CA ILE A 5 -11.74 19.39 -13.35
C ILE A 5 -11.83 17.88 -13.06
N GLN A 6 -12.72 17.50 -12.15
CA GLN A 6 -12.88 16.11 -11.72
C GLN A 6 -14.31 15.63 -11.99
N LEU A 7 -14.53 15.14 -13.21
CA LEU A 7 -15.84 14.72 -13.72
C LEU A 7 -16.12 13.23 -13.48
N VAL A 8 -15.57 12.65 -12.41
CA VAL A 8 -15.84 11.26 -12.04
C VAL A 8 -16.05 11.23 -10.54
N LYS A 9 -17.08 10.54 -10.07
CA LYS A 9 -17.36 10.33 -8.64
C LYS A 9 -16.46 9.23 -8.08
N LYS A 10 -16.39 9.14 -6.75
CA LYS A 10 -15.59 8.12 -6.04
C LYS A 10 -16.02 6.67 -6.32
N ASP A 11 -17.26 6.47 -6.79
CA ASP A 11 -17.81 5.17 -7.22
C ASP A 11 -17.43 4.81 -8.67
N GLY A 12 -16.69 5.67 -9.37
CA GLY A 12 -16.27 5.47 -10.77
C GLY A 12 -17.33 5.85 -11.80
N THR A 13 -18.43 6.49 -11.39
CA THR A 13 -19.49 6.95 -12.31
C THR A 13 -19.42 8.46 -12.55
N PHE A 14 -20.00 8.92 -13.66
CA PHE A 14 -20.08 10.35 -13.95
C PHE A 14 -21.04 11.09 -13.01
N PRO A 15 -20.74 12.36 -12.63
CA PRO A 15 -21.62 13.17 -11.82
C PRO A 15 -22.69 13.87 -12.70
N PRO A 16 -23.71 14.52 -12.10
CA PRO A 16 -24.82 15.14 -12.85
C PRO A 16 -24.42 16.18 -13.89
N GLU A 17 -23.26 16.83 -13.71
CA GLU A 17 -22.70 17.84 -14.62
C GLU A 17 -22.30 17.23 -15.98
N VAL A 18 -22.11 15.91 -16.05
CA VAL A 18 -21.87 15.18 -17.30
C VAL A 18 -23.19 14.62 -17.81
N GLU A 19 -24.15 15.53 -18.01
CA GLU A 19 -25.57 15.31 -18.32
C GLU A 19 -25.90 13.95 -18.97
N LYS A 20 -25.44 13.72 -20.22
CA LYS A 20 -25.76 12.52 -21.01
C LYS A 20 -25.30 11.20 -20.39
N TRP A 21 -24.29 11.24 -19.54
CA TRP A 21 -23.63 10.07 -18.95
C TRP A 21 -23.78 10.01 -17.44
N ALA A 22 -24.53 10.94 -16.83
CA ALA A 22 -24.69 11.05 -15.38
C ALA A 22 -25.11 9.69 -14.76
N GLY A 23 -24.37 9.26 -13.74
CA GLY A 23 -24.60 7.98 -13.06
C GLY A 23 -24.07 6.74 -13.78
N MET A 24 -23.60 6.84 -15.04
CA MET A 24 -23.00 5.72 -15.74
C MET A 24 -21.55 5.50 -15.31
N PHE A 25 -21.14 4.24 -15.20
CA PHE A 25 -19.73 3.90 -15.00
C PHE A 25 -18.90 4.35 -16.20
N VAL A 26 -17.73 4.94 -15.96
CA VAL A 26 -16.98 5.64 -17.01
C VAL A 26 -16.64 4.77 -18.22
N LYS A 27 -16.36 3.47 -18.03
CA LYS A 27 -16.05 2.55 -19.12
C LYS A 27 -17.27 2.12 -19.93
N ASP A 28 -18.44 2.08 -19.30
CA ASP A 28 -19.68 1.72 -19.98
C ASP A 28 -20.16 2.86 -20.90
N ALA A 29 -19.76 4.10 -20.59
CA ALA A 29 -20.07 5.28 -21.41
C ALA A 29 -19.21 5.40 -22.69
N ASP A 30 -18.08 4.68 -22.80
CA ASP A 30 -17.13 4.83 -23.91
C ASP A 30 -17.83 4.71 -25.29
N LYS A 31 -18.70 3.72 -25.46
CA LYS A 31 -19.46 3.50 -26.71
C LYS A 31 -20.39 4.67 -27.03
N GLY A 32 -21.13 5.14 -26.04
CA GLY A 32 -22.07 6.24 -26.21
C GLY A 32 -21.37 7.57 -26.48
N ILE A 33 -20.21 7.82 -25.86
CA ILE A 33 -19.39 9.01 -26.13
C ILE A 33 -18.90 9.01 -27.58
N ILE A 34 -18.47 7.85 -28.09
CA ILE A 34 -18.06 7.70 -29.49
C ILE A 34 -19.22 8.00 -30.45
N GLU A 35 -20.40 7.46 -30.18
CA GLU A 35 -21.62 7.72 -30.98
C GLU A 35 -22.03 9.19 -30.97
N ASP A 36 -21.97 9.85 -29.80
CA ASP A 36 -22.26 11.28 -29.67
C ASP A 36 -21.28 12.13 -30.50
N LEU A 37 -19.98 11.87 -30.39
CA LEU A 37 -18.95 12.57 -31.17
C LEU A 37 -19.12 12.36 -32.68
N LYS A 38 -19.48 11.13 -33.09
CA LYS A 38 -19.80 10.80 -34.48
C LYS A 38 -21.00 11.58 -34.98
N SER A 39 -22.08 11.64 -34.19
CA SER A 39 -23.31 12.35 -34.54
C SER A 39 -23.10 13.86 -34.73
N ARG A 40 -22.13 14.44 -34.02
CA ARG A 40 -21.76 15.87 -34.10
C ARG A 40 -20.69 16.17 -35.15
N GLY A 41 -20.21 15.17 -35.89
CA GLY A 41 -19.14 15.35 -36.89
C GLY A 41 -17.78 15.73 -36.31
N LEU A 42 -17.55 15.48 -35.01
CA LEU A 42 -16.30 15.82 -34.31
C LEU A 42 -15.30 14.66 -34.26
N LEU A 43 -15.68 13.50 -34.79
CA LEU A 43 -14.92 12.27 -34.70
C LEU A 43 -14.12 12.02 -35.99
N MET A 44 -12.79 12.03 -35.90
CA MET A 44 -11.91 11.75 -37.04
C MET A 44 -11.80 10.25 -37.35
N SER A 45 -11.55 9.42 -36.33
CA SER A 45 -11.42 7.96 -36.48
C SER A 45 -11.68 7.23 -35.16
N VAL A 46 -11.99 5.94 -35.25
CA VAL A 46 -12.12 5.02 -34.11
C VAL A 46 -11.29 3.79 -34.43
N GLN A 47 -10.47 3.36 -33.48
CA GLN A 47 -9.65 2.16 -33.58
C GLN A 47 -9.71 1.39 -32.27
N GLU A 48 -9.73 0.07 -32.36
CA GLU A 48 -9.53 -0.77 -31.19
C GLU A 48 -8.05 -0.78 -30.81
N TYR A 49 -7.77 -0.63 -29.52
CA TYR A 49 -6.40 -0.59 -29.01
C TYR A 49 -6.19 -1.67 -27.96
N VAL A 50 -5.32 -2.63 -28.28
CA VAL A 50 -4.95 -3.72 -27.37
C VAL A 50 -3.66 -3.32 -26.65
N HIS A 51 -3.76 -3.16 -25.33
CA HIS A 51 -2.62 -2.80 -24.50
C HIS A 51 -2.70 -3.43 -23.09
N GLN A 52 -1.63 -3.27 -22.31
CA GLN A 52 -1.67 -3.57 -20.89
C GLN A 52 -2.33 -2.43 -20.14
N TYR A 53 -3.32 -2.75 -19.32
CA TYR A 53 -4.04 -1.79 -18.48
C TYR A 53 -3.98 -2.22 -17.01
N PRO A 54 -3.85 -1.29 -16.04
CA PRO A 54 -3.80 -1.64 -14.64
C PRO A 54 -5.19 -2.05 -14.11
N PHE A 55 -5.22 -3.16 -13.39
CA PHE A 55 -6.42 -3.67 -12.70
C PHE A 55 -6.15 -3.80 -11.20
N CYS A 56 -7.19 -3.68 -10.39
CA CYS A 56 -7.11 -3.93 -8.96
C CYS A 56 -6.68 -5.39 -8.72
N TRP A 57 -5.55 -5.60 -8.04
CA TRP A 57 -4.99 -6.93 -7.79
C TRP A 57 -5.88 -7.87 -6.97
N ARG A 58 -6.92 -7.33 -6.32
CA ARG A 58 -7.84 -8.09 -5.46
C ARG A 58 -9.17 -8.42 -6.14
N CYS A 59 -9.78 -7.47 -6.84
CA CYS A 59 -11.11 -7.64 -7.43
C CYS A 59 -11.14 -7.55 -8.97
N ASN A 60 -9.99 -7.33 -9.62
CA ASN A 60 -9.85 -7.22 -11.08
C ASN A 60 -10.67 -6.10 -11.74
N SER A 61 -11.14 -5.09 -10.99
CA SER A 61 -11.75 -3.90 -11.58
C SER A 61 -10.70 -3.04 -12.30
N PRO A 62 -11.02 -2.41 -13.44
CA PRO A 62 -10.10 -1.49 -14.12
C PRO A 62 -9.79 -0.29 -13.22
N LEU A 63 -8.51 0.06 -13.06
CA LEU A 63 -8.11 1.19 -12.24
C LEU A 63 -8.19 2.49 -13.02
N LEU A 64 -8.70 3.54 -12.37
CA LEU A 64 -8.75 4.89 -12.89
C LEU A 64 -7.72 5.75 -12.16
N TYR A 65 -6.93 6.51 -12.89
CA TYR A 65 -6.14 7.58 -12.28
C TYR A 65 -7.11 8.68 -11.81
N TYR A 66 -7.10 8.95 -10.51
CA TYR A 66 -8.09 9.79 -9.86
C TYR A 66 -7.40 10.69 -8.83
N ALA A 67 -7.66 11.99 -8.90
CA ALA A 67 -7.08 12.95 -7.96
C ALA A 67 -7.76 12.79 -6.60
N ILE A 68 -7.00 12.41 -5.58
CA ILE A 68 -7.49 12.29 -4.21
C ILE A 68 -6.48 12.88 -3.25
N GLU A 69 -6.98 13.40 -2.13
CA GLU A 69 -6.16 13.62 -0.96
C GLU A 69 -5.69 12.28 -0.40
N SER A 70 -4.38 12.18 -0.19
CA SER A 70 -3.69 10.99 0.29
C SER A 70 -2.38 11.40 0.98
N TRP A 71 -2.01 10.65 2.01
CA TRP A 71 -0.71 10.75 2.66
C TRP A 71 0.34 9.94 1.91
N PHE A 72 1.54 10.48 1.80
CA PHE A 72 2.66 9.86 1.10
C PHE A 72 3.92 9.88 1.96
N ILE A 73 4.69 8.80 1.91
CA ILE A 73 6.09 8.80 2.36
C ILE A 73 6.96 9.22 1.18
N LYS A 74 7.81 10.24 1.38
CA LYS A 74 8.64 10.83 0.32
C LYS A 74 9.86 9.96 -0.04
N MET A 75 9.60 8.73 -0.48
CA MET A 75 10.61 7.72 -0.84
C MET A 75 11.51 8.17 -1.98
N SER A 76 11.06 9.09 -2.84
CA SER A 76 11.90 9.67 -3.89
C SER A 76 13.19 10.31 -3.37
N LYS A 77 13.19 10.85 -2.13
CA LYS A 77 14.38 11.41 -1.48
C LYS A 77 15.36 10.35 -0.97
N LEU A 78 14.94 9.10 -0.87
CA LEU A 78 15.72 7.99 -0.33
C LEU A 78 16.26 7.04 -1.41
N ARG A 79 16.08 7.36 -2.70
CA ARG A 79 16.55 6.52 -3.82
C ARG A 79 18.00 6.10 -3.71
N LYS A 80 18.88 7.05 -3.37
CA LYS A 80 20.31 6.81 -3.24
C LYS A 80 20.58 5.81 -2.11
N GLN A 81 20.02 6.05 -0.92
CA GLN A 81 20.18 5.20 0.25
C GLN A 81 19.59 3.80 0.03
N LEU A 82 18.45 3.69 -0.67
CA LEU A 82 17.86 2.41 -1.04
C LEU A 82 18.81 1.59 -1.91
N VAL A 83 19.42 2.21 -2.92
CA VAL A 83 20.40 1.54 -3.80
C VAL A 83 21.64 1.16 -3.00
N GLU A 84 22.19 2.06 -2.19
CA GLU A 84 23.37 1.79 -1.34
C GLU A 84 23.12 0.65 -0.35
N ASN A 85 21.96 0.60 0.29
CA ASN A 85 21.59 -0.49 1.18
C ASN A 85 21.34 -1.80 0.43
N ASN A 86 20.78 -1.75 -0.78
CA ASN A 86 20.60 -2.92 -1.63
C ASN A 86 21.94 -3.56 -2.09
N GLU A 87 22.99 -2.76 -2.25
CA GLU A 87 24.32 -3.30 -2.59
C GLU A 87 24.89 -4.22 -1.51
N LYS A 88 24.58 -3.94 -0.24
CA LYS A 88 25.00 -4.75 0.93
C LYS A 88 24.30 -6.12 0.99
N ILE A 89 23.19 -6.30 0.27
CA ILE A 89 22.35 -7.50 0.33
C ILE A 89 22.88 -8.57 -0.63
N LYS A 90 22.95 -9.82 -0.21
CA LYS A 90 23.24 -10.96 -1.10
C LYS A 90 21.95 -11.56 -1.63
N TRP A 91 21.72 -11.42 -2.94
CA TRP A 91 20.51 -11.89 -3.60
C TRP A 91 20.71 -13.25 -4.26
N HIS A 92 19.75 -14.14 -4.07
CA HIS A 92 19.63 -15.42 -4.75
C HIS A 92 18.26 -15.47 -5.45
N PRO A 93 18.18 -15.41 -6.79
CA PRO A 93 19.29 -15.29 -7.74
C PRO A 93 19.90 -13.88 -7.81
N GLU A 94 21.20 -13.81 -8.14
CA GLU A 94 21.99 -12.57 -8.10
C GLU A 94 21.46 -11.47 -9.03
N TYR A 95 20.88 -11.85 -10.17
CA TYR A 95 20.37 -10.88 -11.14
C TYR A 95 19.28 -9.95 -10.57
N LEU A 96 18.63 -10.31 -9.45
CA LEU A 96 17.62 -9.45 -8.84
C LEU A 96 18.21 -8.17 -8.25
N LYS A 97 19.45 -8.23 -7.71
CA LYS A 97 20.13 -7.10 -7.07
C LYS A 97 20.13 -5.87 -7.98
N HIS A 98 20.58 -6.05 -9.23
CA HIS A 98 20.68 -4.97 -10.22
C HIS A 98 19.59 -5.01 -11.28
N GLY A 99 18.83 -6.11 -11.39
CA GLY A 99 17.73 -6.28 -12.33
C GLY A 99 16.39 -5.82 -11.74
N ARG A 100 15.43 -6.75 -11.67
CA ARG A 100 14.03 -6.43 -11.32
C ARG A 100 13.88 -5.60 -10.05
N PHE A 101 14.65 -5.88 -8.99
CA PHE A 101 14.56 -5.13 -7.74
C PHE A 101 15.36 -3.83 -7.81
N GLY A 102 16.64 -3.91 -8.24
CA GLY A 102 17.53 -2.76 -8.39
C GLY A 102 16.98 -1.64 -9.28
N GLU A 103 16.47 -1.97 -10.47
CA GLU A 103 15.90 -0.98 -11.39
C GLU A 103 14.66 -0.28 -10.82
N PHE A 104 13.90 -0.96 -9.97
CA PHE A 104 12.72 -0.37 -9.35
C PHE A 104 13.05 0.63 -8.26
N ILE A 105 14.01 0.30 -7.38
CA ILE A 105 14.37 1.19 -6.28
C ILE A 105 15.09 2.44 -6.78
N LYS A 106 15.80 2.38 -7.92
CA LYS A 106 16.39 3.55 -8.60
C LYS A 106 15.35 4.59 -8.99
N GLU A 107 14.19 4.14 -9.49
CA GLU A 107 13.12 4.99 -10.01
C GLU A 107 11.92 5.10 -9.07
N VAL A 108 12.08 4.72 -7.80
CA VAL A 108 10.95 4.63 -6.87
C VAL A 108 10.24 5.98 -6.73
N ARG A 109 8.92 5.93 -6.75
CA ARG A 109 8.05 7.09 -6.53
C ARG A 109 7.70 7.21 -5.05
N ASP A 110 7.11 8.33 -4.67
CA ASP A 110 6.63 8.50 -3.30
C ASP A 110 5.54 7.46 -3.01
N TRP A 111 5.62 6.84 -1.84
CA TRP A 111 4.76 5.73 -1.46
C TRP A 111 3.46 6.27 -0.90
N SER A 112 2.35 6.05 -1.62
CA SER A 112 1.00 6.34 -1.10
C SER A 112 0.71 5.44 0.09
N LEU A 113 0.69 6.02 1.28
CA LEU A 113 0.58 5.32 2.57
C LEU A 113 -0.87 5.16 3.00
N SER A 114 -1.67 6.21 2.90
CA SER A 114 -3.02 6.20 3.45
C SER A 114 -3.99 5.36 2.62
N ARG A 115 -4.95 4.73 3.30
CA ARG A 115 -6.03 3.93 2.71
C ARG A 115 -7.35 4.37 3.34
N LYS A 116 -8.34 4.71 2.51
CA LYS A 116 -9.73 4.96 2.95
C LYS A 116 -10.44 3.62 3.19
N ARG A 117 -10.10 2.95 4.28
CA ARG A 117 -10.59 1.63 4.70
C ARG A 117 -10.85 1.60 6.21
N TYR A 118 -11.46 0.52 6.68
CA TYR A 118 -11.89 0.37 8.09
C TYR A 118 -10.93 -0.49 8.92
N TRP A 119 -10.44 -1.60 8.37
CA TRP A 119 -9.55 -2.53 9.07
C TRP A 119 -8.09 -2.35 8.65
N GLY A 120 -7.24 -1.97 9.60
CA GLY A 120 -5.81 -1.73 9.44
C GLY A 120 -5.31 -0.76 10.52
N THR A 121 -4.00 -0.62 10.64
CA THR A 121 -3.36 0.30 11.59
C THR A 121 -3.81 1.74 11.31
N PRO A 122 -4.47 2.43 12.26
CA PRO A 122 -4.92 3.79 12.03
C PRO A 122 -3.75 4.76 11.83
N LEU A 123 -3.87 5.68 10.86
CA LEU A 123 -2.88 6.75 10.67
C LEU A 123 -2.88 7.66 11.92
N PRO A 124 -1.76 7.83 12.65
CA PRO A 124 -1.75 8.51 13.93
C PRO A 124 -1.59 10.03 13.77
N VAL A 125 -2.31 10.63 12.83
CA VAL A 125 -2.31 12.08 12.59
C VAL A 125 -3.62 12.66 13.11
N TRP A 126 -3.51 13.67 13.97
CA TRP A 126 -4.64 14.48 14.45
C TRP A 126 -4.56 15.87 13.87
N LYS A 127 -5.72 16.40 13.46
CA LYS A 127 -5.88 17.74 12.89
C LYS A 127 -6.85 18.56 13.72
N CYS A 128 -6.43 19.77 14.07
CA CYS A 128 -7.24 20.72 14.83
C CYS A 128 -8.35 21.29 13.94
N GLU A 129 -9.59 21.22 14.41
CA GLU A 129 -10.77 21.75 13.70
C GLU A 129 -10.79 23.29 13.67
N GLU A 130 -10.13 23.95 14.63
CA GLU A 130 -10.16 25.41 14.79
C GLU A 130 -9.01 26.12 14.05
N CYS A 131 -7.77 25.67 14.25
CA CYS A 131 -6.58 26.35 13.68
C CYS A 131 -5.85 25.55 12.59
N GLY A 132 -6.33 24.35 12.25
CA GLY A 132 -5.75 23.51 11.21
C GLY A 132 -4.39 22.92 11.53
N ASN A 133 -3.89 23.06 12.77
CA ASN A 133 -2.63 22.45 13.20
C ASN A 133 -2.72 20.93 13.14
N GLU A 134 -1.69 20.28 12.60
CA GLU A 134 -1.58 18.83 12.52
C GLU A 134 -0.48 18.32 13.46
N ILE A 135 -0.74 17.20 14.13
CA ILE A 135 0.25 16.51 14.98
C ILE A 135 0.28 15.02 14.62
N CYS A 136 1.45 14.40 14.74
CA CYS A 136 1.64 12.96 14.59
C CYS A 136 1.96 12.38 15.97
N VAL A 137 1.06 11.55 16.51
CA VAL A 137 1.21 10.96 17.84
C VAL A 137 2.06 9.70 17.74
N GLY A 138 3.17 9.66 18.47
CA GLY A 138 4.19 8.61 18.39
C GLY A 138 4.07 7.49 19.43
N SER A 139 3.21 7.63 20.43
CA SER A 139 3.04 6.62 21.50
C SER A 139 1.68 6.69 22.18
N VAL A 140 1.30 5.61 22.86
CA VAL A 140 0.09 5.58 23.69
C VAL A 140 0.19 6.57 24.86
N ASP A 141 1.36 6.71 25.47
CA ASP A 141 1.59 7.65 26.57
C ASP A 141 1.45 9.11 26.13
N GLU A 142 1.90 9.43 24.92
CA GLU A 142 1.66 10.74 24.31
C GLU A 142 0.17 10.96 24.07
N LEU A 143 -0.53 9.96 23.51
CA LEU A 143 -1.97 10.06 23.27
C LEU A 143 -2.75 10.28 24.57
N LYS A 144 -2.42 9.54 25.64
CA LYS A 144 -3.01 9.69 26.99
C LYS A 144 -2.85 11.10 27.56
N LYS A 145 -1.72 11.75 27.30
CA LYS A 145 -1.47 13.13 27.79
C LYS A 145 -2.26 14.18 27.02
N LEU A 146 -2.56 13.91 25.75
CA LEU A 146 -3.25 14.86 24.87
C LEU A 146 -4.76 14.64 24.83
N ALA A 147 -5.23 13.41 25.07
CA ALA A 147 -6.64 13.07 25.13
C ALA A 147 -7.28 13.62 26.41
N GLU A 148 -8.50 14.15 26.30
CA GLU A 148 -9.25 14.67 27.46
C GLU A 148 -9.79 13.53 28.34
N ASP A 149 -10.26 12.46 27.71
CA ASP A 149 -10.73 11.24 28.36
C ASP A 149 -10.12 10.04 27.63
N PHE A 150 -9.20 9.34 28.29
CA PHE A 150 -8.53 8.17 27.74
C PHE A 150 -8.92 6.94 28.58
N PRO A 151 -9.53 5.90 27.97
CA PRO A 151 -10.06 4.77 28.72
C PRO A 151 -8.94 3.88 29.29
N GLU A 152 -9.18 3.28 30.46
CA GLU A 152 -8.22 2.36 31.10
C GLU A 152 -7.96 1.12 30.24
N GLU A 153 -9.04 0.50 29.73
CA GLU A 153 -9.00 -0.53 28.70
C GLU A 153 -9.23 0.11 27.33
N TYR A 154 -8.30 -0.06 26.41
CA TYR A 154 -8.33 0.60 25.12
C TYR A 154 -8.01 -0.36 23.97
N ASP A 155 -8.67 -0.13 22.83
CA ASP A 155 -8.30 -0.67 21.53
C ASP A 155 -8.02 0.53 20.61
N LEU A 156 -6.83 0.57 20.02
CA LEU A 156 -6.43 1.66 19.12
C LEU A 156 -6.88 1.44 17.68
N HIS A 157 -7.66 0.40 17.39
CA HIS A 157 -8.28 0.22 16.08
C HIS A 157 -9.48 1.14 15.89
N ARG A 158 -9.89 1.30 14.62
CA ARG A 158 -11.18 1.88 14.28
C ARG A 158 -12.29 0.90 14.68
N PRO A 159 -13.43 1.39 15.21
CA PRO A 159 -13.84 2.79 15.31
C PRO A 159 -13.32 3.52 16.57
N PHE A 160 -12.87 2.80 17.60
CA PHE A 160 -12.62 3.32 18.94
C PHE A 160 -11.66 4.51 18.98
N VAL A 161 -10.53 4.41 18.26
CA VAL A 161 -9.54 5.52 18.22
C VAL A 161 -10.06 6.79 17.55
N ASP A 162 -11.09 6.69 16.69
CA ASP A 162 -11.70 7.84 16.02
C ASP A 162 -12.56 8.68 17.00
N GLU A 163 -12.96 8.11 18.13
CA GLU A 163 -13.82 8.73 19.15
C GLU A 163 -13.02 9.54 20.17
N LEU A 164 -11.69 9.36 20.23
CA LEU A 164 -10.83 10.09 21.15
C LEU A 164 -10.79 11.59 20.82
N ASP A 165 -11.12 12.40 21.82
CA ASP A 165 -11.04 13.85 21.79
C ASP A 165 -9.65 14.31 22.26
N VAL A 166 -8.87 14.84 21.32
CA VAL A 166 -7.49 15.25 21.56
C VAL A 166 -7.38 16.76 21.60
N LYS A 167 -6.70 17.31 22.61
CA LYS A 167 -6.52 18.75 22.78
C LYS A 167 -5.37 19.28 21.93
N CYS A 168 -5.62 20.36 21.20
CA CYS A 168 -4.62 20.99 20.36
C CYS A 168 -3.52 21.65 21.21
N PRO A 169 -2.24 21.27 21.08
CA PRO A 169 -1.16 21.86 21.86
C PRO A 169 -0.91 23.33 21.49
N LYS A 170 -1.38 23.79 20.33
CA LYS A 170 -1.17 25.14 19.81
C LYS A 170 -2.22 26.15 20.27
N CYS A 171 -3.50 25.76 20.27
CA CYS A 171 -4.62 26.67 20.54
C CYS A 171 -5.57 26.20 21.63
N GLY A 172 -5.41 24.98 22.15
CA GLY A 172 -6.31 24.38 23.13
C GLY A 172 -7.63 23.84 22.56
N GLY A 173 -7.91 24.10 21.28
CA GLY A 173 -9.11 23.61 20.58
C GLY A 173 -9.10 22.10 20.30
N LYS A 174 -10.21 21.59 19.79
CA LYS A 174 -10.44 20.15 19.58
C LYS A 174 -9.74 19.63 18.32
N MET A 175 -9.10 18.46 18.43
CA MET A 175 -8.49 17.76 17.31
C MET A 175 -9.19 16.42 17.01
N ARG A 176 -9.28 16.09 15.73
CA ARG A 176 -9.80 14.81 15.24
C ARG A 176 -8.71 14.06 14.48
N ARG A 177 -8.70 12.74 14.61
CA ARG A 177 -7.82 11.88 13.82
C ARG A 177 -8.20 11.91 12.35
N GLU A 178 -7.22 11.91 11.45
CA GLU A 178 -7.43 11.61 10.04
C GLU A 178 -8.04 10.22 9.88
N LYS A 179 -9.09 10.05 9.07
CA LYS A 179 -9.89 8.80 9.08
C LYS A 179 -9.22 7.60 8.41
N GLU A 180 -8.13 7.84 7.68
CA GLU A 180 -7.41 6.83 6.95
C GLU A 180 -6.70 5.83 7.87
N VAL A 181 -6.57 4.61 7.37
CA VAL A 181 -5.67 3.58 7.91
C VAL A 181 -4.43 3.49 7.01
N ILE A 182 -3.39 2.84 7.50
CA ILE A 182 -2.11 2.70 6.82
C ILE A 182 -2.15 1.51 5.84
N ASP A 183 -1.34 1.58 4.79
CA ASP A 183 -1.08 0.47 3.86
C ASP A 183 -0.50 -0.76 4.57
N ALA A 184 -1.08 -1.94 4.35
CA ALA A 184 -0.65 -3.18 5.02
C ALA A 184 0.81 -3.58 4.71
N TRP A 185 1.38 -3.08 3.60
CA TRP A 185 2.81 -3.23 3.32
C TRP A 185 3.70 -2.49 4.32
N TYR A 186 3.22 -1.40 4.93
CA TYR A 186 3.93 -0.70 6.00
C TYR A 186 3.93 -1.53 7.30
N ASP A 187 2.82 -2.18 7.63
CA ASP A 187 2.75 -3.08 8.80
C ASP A 187 3.76 -4.23 8.65
N SER A 188 3.68 -4.94 7.52
CA SER A 188 4.62 -6.05 7.23
C SER A 188 6.07 -5.58 7.07
N GLY A 189 6.29 -4.37 6.52
CA GLY A 189 7.61 -3.75 6.40
C GLY A 189 8.21 -3.31 7.73
N SER A 190 7.37 -3.10 8.76
CA SER A 190 7.79 -2.72 10.11
C SER A 190 8.03 -3.92 11.03
N ALA A 191 7.69 -5.14 10.58
CA ALA A 191 7.69 -6.35 11.41
C ALA A 191 9.03 -6.62 12.12
N PHE A 192 10.16 -6.29 11.50
CA PHE A 192 11.50 -6.57 12.04
C PHE A 192 11.82 -5.80 13.34
N PHE A 193 11.18 -4.65 13.59
CA PHE A 193 11.32 -3.91 14.85
C PHE A 193 10.01 -3.92 15.68
N ALA A 194 8.85 -3.85 15.01
CA ALA A 194 7.55 -3.76 15.67
C ALA A 194 7.23 -5.02 16.51
N GLN A 195 7.69 -6.21 16.09
CA GLN A 195 7.49 -7.45 16.85
C GLN A 195 8.11 -7.42 18.26
N TRP A 196 9.11 -6.56 18.47
CA TRP A 196 9.84 -6.42 19.72
C TRP A 196 9.27 -5.29 20.59
N HIS A 197 8.21 -4.61 20.15
CA HIS A 197 7.73 -3.37 20.76
C HIS A 197 8.83 -2.28 20.80
N TYR A 198 9.79 -2.33 19.87
CA TYR A 198 10.80 -1.29 19.70
C TYR A 198 10.11 0.02 19.25
N PRO A 199 10.51 1.19 19.77
CA PRO A 199 11.65 1.46 20.66
C PRO A 199 11.37 1.35 22.16
N PHE A 200 10.14 1.02 22.56
CA PHE A 200 9.71 1.07 23.96
C PHE A 200 10.31 -0.07 24.80
N GLU A 201 10.41 -1.27 24.23
CA GLU A 201 10.92 -2.45 24.91
C GLU A 201 11.88 -3.27 24.04
N ASN A 202 12.51 -4.29 24.64
CA ASN A 202 13.32 -5.32 23.97
C ASN A 202 14.40 -4.78 23.00
N GLN A 203 14.99 -3.63 23.33
CA GLN A 203 15.99 -2.96 22.49
C GLN A 203 17.21 -3.84 22.23
N ASP A 204 17.62 -4.65 23.22
CA ASP A 204 18.76 -5.58 23.06
C ASP A 204 18.41 -6.74 22.13
N LYS A 205 17.20 -7.32 22.22
CA LYS A 205 16.73 -8.32 21.26
C LYS A 205 16.68 -7.77 19.84
N PHE A 206 16.20 -6.53 19.67
CA PHE A 206 16.21 -5.87 18.37
C PHE A 206 17.64 -5.73 17.83
N LYS A 207 18.59 -5.24 18.63
CA LYS A 207 20.00 -5.11 18.22
C LYS A 207 20.65 -6.45 17.88
N GLU A 208 20.35 -7.51 18.62
CA GLU A 208 20.89 -8.86 18.38
C GLU A 208 20.35 -9.49 17.08
N ASN A 209 19.13 -9.12 16.67
CA ASN A 209 18.44 -9.74 15.54
C ASN A 209 18.35 -8.83 14.30
N PHE A 210 18.87 -7.60 14.36
CA PHE A 210 18.90 -6.65 13.25
C PHE A 210 20.34 -6.40 12.76
N PRO A 211 20.64 -6.61 11.47
CA PRO A 211 19.75 -7.09 10.41
C PRO A 211 19.58 -8.61 10.39
N ALA A 212 18.45 -9.10 9.89
CA ALA A 212 18.17 -10.53 9.78
C ALA A 212 19.16 -11.22 8.82
N ASP A 213 19.65 -12.40 9.15
CA ASP A 213 20.64 -13.07 8.30
C ASP A 213 20.06 -13.54 6.95
N PHE A 214 18.81 -14.02 6.95
CA PHE A 214 18.21 -14.64 5.77
C PHE A 214 16.68 -14.47 5.73
N ILE A 215 16.14 -14.19 4.54
CA ILE A 215 14.71 -14.30 4.25
C ILE A 215 14.46 -15.06 2.94
N CYS A 216 13.30 -15.69 2.82
CA CYS A 216 12.92 -16.47 1.64
C CYS A 216 11.45 -16.26 1.32
N GLU A 217 11.16 -15.71 0.14
CA GLU A 217 9.80 -15.56 -0.38
C GLU A 217 9.79 -15.62 -1.91
N ALA A 218 8.61 -15.62 -2.53
CA ALA A 218 8.47 -15.65 -3.98
C ALA A 218 8.84 -14.31 -4.66
N ILE A 219 9.18 -14.38 -5.95
CA ILE A 219 9.68 -13.25 -6.77
C ILE A 219 8.74 -12.05 -6.86
N ASP A 220 7.44 -12.23 -6.62
CA ASP A 220 6.47 -11.14 -6.53
C ASP A 220 6.75 -10.20 -5.34
N GLN A 221 7.43 -10.68 -4.30
CA GLN A 221 7.83 -9.85 -3.15
C GLN A 221 8.87 -8.78 -3.49
N THR A 222 9.49 -8.82 -4.68
CA THR A 222 10.28 -7.70 -5.22
C THR A 222 9.50 -6.40 -5.41
N ARG A 223 8.16 -6.45 -5.32
CA ARG A 223 7.24 -5.30 -5.30
C ARG A 223 6.35 -5.25 -4.06
N GLY A 224 6.58 -6.14 -3.11
CA GLY A 224 5.84 -6.27 -1.86
C GLY A 224 6.80 -6.22 -0.68
N TRP A 225 6.91 -7.31 0.05
CA TRP A 225 7.57 -7.38 1.35
C TRP A 225 9.06 -7.06 1.32
N PHE A 226 9.81 -7.55 0.32
CA PHE A 226 11.24 -7.21 0.19
C PHE A 226 11.43 -5.69 0.08
N TYR A 227 10.58 -5.03 -0.73
CA TYR A 227 10.64 -3.59 -0.87
C TYR A 227 10.22 -2.87 0.41
N SER A 228 9.10 -3.27 1.02
CA SER A 228 8.58 -2.56 2.21
C SER A 228 9.52 -2.67 3.40
N LEU A 229 10.12 -3.84 3.63
CA LEU A 229 11.18 -4.01 4.62
C LEU A 229 12.35 -3.05 4.36
N LEU A 230 12.91 -3.06 3.14
CA LEU A 230 14.06 -2.23 2.80
C LEU A 230 13.73 -0.74 2.90
N ALA A 231 12.53 -0.34 2.47
CA ALA A 231 12.04 1.03 2.53
C ALA A 231 11.92 1.53 3.97
N VAL A 232 11.23 0.78 4.83
CA VAL A 232 11.04 1.13 6.24
C VAL A 232 12.37 1.13 6.99
N SER A 233 13.24 0.16 6.73
CA SER A 233 14.58 0.10 7.34
C SER A 233 15.47 1.26 6.92
N THR A 234 15.48 1.59 5.63
CA THR A 234 16.23 2.75 5.12
C THR A 234 15.71 4.05 5.71
N LEU A 235 14.39 4.19 5.87
CA LEU A 235 13.76 5.38 6.44
C LEU A 235 14.12 5.58 7.93
N ASN A 236 14.06 4.53 8.74
CA ASN A 236 14.18 4.64 10.19
C ASN A 236 15.60 4.40 10.71
N PHE A 237 16.38 3.56 10.04
CA PHE A 237 17.69 3.09 10.52
C PHE A 237 18.83 3.36 9.52
N ASN A 238 18.50 3.77 8.29
CA ASN A 238 19.46 3.94 7.20
C ASN A 238 20.36 2.71 6.98
N ASP A 239 19.80 1.51 7.13
CA ASP A 239 20.51 0.25 6.89
C ASP A 239 19.62 -0.80 6.22
N THR A 240 20.22 -1.92 5.78
CA THR A 240 19.47 -3.05 5.22
C THR A 240 18.78 -3.85 6.33
N PRO A 241 17.52 -4.31 6.14
CA PRO A 241 16.82 -5.13 7.13
C PRO A 241 17.21 -6.61 7.09
N TYR A 242 17.90 -7.04 6.04
CA TYR A 242 18.34 -8.42 5.86
C TYR A 242 19.69 -8.49 5.13
N LYS A 243 20.46 -9.55 5.40
CA LYS A 243 21.77 -9.79 4.77
C LYS A 243 21.64 -10.62 3.49
N GLU A 244 20.87 -11.70 3.52
CA GLU A 244 20.66 -12.58 2.37
C GLU A 244 19.17 -12.77 2.01
N VAL A 245 18.85 -12.86 0.72
CA VAL A 245 17.49 -13.07 0.20
C VAL A 245 17.47 -14.23 -0.78
N LEU A 246 16.63 -15.23 -0.54
CA LEU A 246 16.24 -16.23 -1.54
C LEU A 246 14.87 -15.88 -2.14
N SER A 247 14.84 -15.55 -3.42
CA SER A 247 13.64 -15.30 -4.18
C SER A 247 13.25 -16.52 -4.99
N LEU A 248 12.17 -17.18 -4.59
CA LEU A 248 11.64 -18.37 -5.26
C LEU A 248 10.85 -18.01 -6.53
N GLY A 249 10.77 -18.97 -7.45
CA GLY A 249 9.86 -18.90 -8.59
C GLY A 249 8.39 -19.06 -8.19
N ILE A 250 7.49 -18.86 -9.15
CA ILE A 250 6.05 -19.07 -8.95
C ILE A 250 5.72 -20.53 -9.26
N TYR A 251 5.01 -21.21 -8.36
CA TYR A 251 4.49 -22.55 -8.63
C TYR A 251 3.39 -22.50 -9.69
N LEU A 252 3.50 -23.35 -10.70
CA LEU A 252 2.59 -23.42 -11.84
C LEU A 252 1.83 -24.74 -11.85
N MET A 253 0.65 -24.73 -12.46
CA MET A 253 -0.06 -25.95 -12.82
C MET A 253 0.72 -26.72 -13.89
N LYS A 254 0.39 -28.00 -14.09
CA LYS A 254 0.95 -28.83 -15.19
C LYS A 254 0.82 -28.19 -16.57
N THR A 255 -0.20 -27.36 -16.77
CA THR A 255 -0.47 -26.63 -18.01
C THR A 255 0.45 -25.42 -18.23
N GLY A 256 1.31 -25.07 -17.27
CA GLY A 256 2.10 -23.84 -17.26
C GLY A 256 1.32 -22.60 -16.84
N LEU A 257 0.02 -22.73 -16.53
CA LEU A 257 -0.79 -21.63 -16.01
C LEU A 257 -0.56 -21.43 -14.51
N ARG A 258 -0.77 -20.20 -14.02
CA ARG A 258 -0.72 -19.90 -12.58
C ARG A 258 -1.85 -20.64 -11.87
N CYS A 259 -1.53 -21.25 -10.73
CA CYS A 259 -2.55 -21.79 -9.83
C CYS A 259 -3.49 -20.68 -9.36
N GLN A 260 -4.79 -20.86 -9.60
CA GLN A 260 -5.83 -20.01 -9.03
C GLN A 260 -6.43 -20.68 -7.81
N ARG A 261 -6.76 -19.91 -6.76
CA ARG A 261 -7.45 -20.39 -5.56
C ARG A 261 -8.94 -20.62 -5.87
N LYS A 262 -9.22 -21.51 -6.82
CA LYS A 262 -10.55 -22.06 -7.10
C LYS A 262 -10.56 -23.54 -6.68
N PRO A 263 -11.66 -24.06 -6.13
CA PRO A 263 -11.73 -25.44 -5.62
C PRO A 263 -11.32 -26.49 -6.66
N GLU A 264 -11.63 -26.23 -7.93
CA GLU A 264 -11.44 -27.13 -9.06
C GLU A 264 -10.00 -27.16 -9.59
N THR A 265 -9.22 -26.10 -9.36
CA THR A 265 -7.87 -25.92 -9.94
C THR A 265 -6.73 -26.08 -8.93
N THR A 266 -7.05 -26.30 -7.65
CA THR A 266 -6.04 -26.33 -6.59
C THR A 266 -5.76 -27.77 -6.18
N SER A 267 -4.61 -28.30 -6.58
CA SER A 267 -3.98 -29.41 -5.86
C SER A 267 -3.69 -28.88 -4.46
N SER A 268 -4.36 -29.43 -3.45
CA SER A 268 -4.10 -29.01 -2.08
C SER A 268 -2.88 -29.76 -1.58
N GLN A 269 -2.01 -29.08 -0.82
CA GLN A 269 -0.88 -29.73 -0.16
C GLN A 269 -1.33 -30.95 0.64
N ILE A 270 -2.54 -30.89 1.24
CA ILE A 270 -3.15 -32.00 1.95
C ILE A 270 -3.38 -33.21 1.03
N LYS A 271 -3.90 -33.02 -0.19
CA LYS A 271 -4.10 -34.14 -1.13
C LYS A 271 -2.78 -34.80 -1.51
N TYR A 272 -1.72 -34.02 -1.71
CA TYR A 272 -0.39 -34.55 -1.98
C TYR A 272 0.17 -35.32 -0.78
N LEU A 273 0.15 -34.72 0.41
CA LEU A 273 0.64 -35.33 1.64
C LEU A 273 -0.14 -36.59 2.04
N THR A 274 -1.41 -36.69 1.66
CA THR A 274 -2.26 -37.87 1.93
C THR A 274 -2.25 -38.90 0.80
N GLY A 275 -1.41 -38.72 -0.23
CA GLY A 275 -1.30 -39.65 -1.37
C GLY A 275 -2.53 -39.69 -2.29
N ARG A 276 -3.46 -38.74 -2.13
CA ARG A 276 -4.68 -38.61 -2.95
C ARG A 276 -4.41 -37.93 -4.30
N GLU A 277 -3.23 -37.33 -4.47
CA GLU A 277 -2.69 -36.83 -5.74
C GLU A 277 -1.19 -37.14 -5.79
N GLN A 278 -0.70 -37.70 -6.90
CA GLN A 278 0.74 -37.96 -7.12
C GLN A 278 1.38 -36.82 -7.93
N MET A 279 2.63 -36.48 -7.58
CA MET A 279 3.47 -35.63 -8.42
C MET A 279 3.78 -36.39 -9.72
N GLN A 280 3.45 -35.79 -10.86
CA GLN A 280 4.16 -36.08 -12.12
C GLN A 280 5.12 -34.92 -12.36
#